data_AF-A0A5B7V562-F1
#
_entry.id   AF-A0A5B7V562-F1
#
_cell.length_a   1.000
_cell.length_b   1.000
_cell.length_c   1.000
_cell.angle_alpha   90.00
_cell.angle_beta   90.00
_cell.angle_gamma   90.00
#
_symmetry.space_group_name_H-M   'P 1'
#
loop_
_entity.id
_entity.type
_entity.pdbx_description
1 polymer ?
#
loop_
_entity_poly.entity_id
_entity_poly.type
_entity_poly.pdbx_seq_one_letter_code
_entity_poly.pdbx_strand_id
1 'polypeptide(L)'
;MATRAYERYGRPTPPDSPDQEYMTIQETAYVMKCSVSWLYRFLRDNAHLRGRNGTRGRITTDREQRTAIHKARSAGDPRAGRSLPRQRRRTSPRSAAALAKS
;
A
#
# COMPACT_ATOMS: atom_id res chain seq x y z
N MET A 1 -2.39 -22.56 6.60
CA MET A 1 -2.69 -22.33 8.03
C MET A 1 -2.21 -20.93 8.41
N ALA A 2 -3.10 -19.94 8.45
CA ALA A 2 -2.77 -18.62 8.98
C ALA A 2 -2.76 -18.71 10.51
N THR A 3 -1.61 -18.51 11.15
CA THR A 3 -1.52 -18.56 12.62
C THR A 3 -2.17 -17.33 13.26
N ARG A 4 -2.77 -17.49 14.45
CA ARG A 4 -3.44 -16.43 15.26
C ARG A 4 -2.62 -15.13 15.47
N ALA A 5 -1.30 -15.17 15.26
CA ALA A 5 -0.46 -13.97 15.30
C ALA A 5 -0.66 -13.03 14.10
N TYR A 6 -1.09 -13.56 12.94
CA TYR A 6 -1.32 -12.78 11.72
C TYR A 6 -2.64 -12.00 11.73
N GLU A 7 -3.61 -12.43 12.53
CA GLU A 7 -4.87 -11.71 12.79
C GLU A 7 -4.65 -10.44 13.64
N ARG A 8 -3.51 -10.32 14.33
CA ARG A 8 -3.22 -9.22 15.25
C ARG A 8 -2.86 -7.91 14.53
N TYR A 9 -2.40 -7.96 13.28
CA TYR A 9 -2.26 -6.76 12.45
C TYR A 9 -3.52 -6.61 11.59
N GLY A 10 -4.57 -6.06 12.22
CA GLY A 10 -5.84 -5.75 11.58
C GLY A 10 -5.69 -4.80 10.38
N ARG A 11 -6.82 -4.56 9.70
CA ARG A 11 -6.92 -3.63 8.56
C ARG A 11 -6.21 -2.31 8.90
N PRO A 12 -5.43 -1.72 7.97
CA PRO A 12 -4.81 -0.42 8.21
C PRO A 12 -5.85 0.61 8.68
N THR A 13 -5.51 1.36 9.73
CA THR A 13 -6.38 2.37 10.35
C THR A 13 -6.13 3.72 9.66
N PRO A 14 -7.15 4.49 9.29
CA PRO A 14 -6.92 5.85 8.82
C PRO A 14 -6.27 6.73 9.90
N PRO A 15 -5.35 7.65 9.55
CA PRO A 15 -4.89 8.66 10.49
C PRO A 15 -6.01 9.64 10.85
N ASP A 16 -5.88 10.28 12.02
CA ASP A 16 -6.79 11.34 12.46
C ASP A 16 -6.74 12.56 11.52
N SER A 17 -5.59 12.81 10.89
CA SER A 17 -5.43 13.86 9.87
C SER A 17 -4.49 13.44 8.73
N PRO A 18 -4.78 13.82 7.47
CA PRO A 18 -3.92 13.46 6.33
C PRO A 18 -2.49 13.98 6.43
N ASP A 19 -2.32 15.16 7.04
CA ASP A 19 -1.05 15.88 7.12
C ASP A 19 -0.33 15.70 8.46
N GLN A 20 -0.75 14.73 9.27
CA GLN A 20 -0.17 14.46 10.58
C GLN A 20 1.33 14.18 10.48
N GLU A 21 2.15 14.89 11.27
CA GLU A 21 3.60 14.79 11.18
C GLU A 21 4.07 13.37 11.51
N TYR A 22 3.65 12.83 12.66
CA TYR A 22 4.01 11.47 13.09
C TYR A 22 2.84 10.52 12.97
N MET A 23 3.03 9.43 12.23
CA MET A 23 2.03 8.37 12.04
C MET A 23 2.54 7.04 12.59
N THR A 24 1.65 6.26 13.20
CA THR A 24 1.91 4.87 13.56
C THR A 24 2.06 4.00 12.31
N ILE A 25 2.58 2.78 12.48
CA ILE A 25 2.65 1.79 11.39
C ILE A 25 1.29 1.54 10.72
N GLN A 26 0.19 1.51 11.48
CA GLN A 26 -1.13 1.22 10.92
C GLN A 26 -1.62 2.35 10.01
N GLU A 27 -1.48 3.59 10.49
CA GLU A 27 -1.82 4.81 9.76
C GLU A 27 -0.95 4.98 8.53
N THR A 28 0.34 4.73 8.68
CA THR A 28 1.30 4.77 7.57
C THR A 28 0.92 3.75 6.50
N ALA A 29 0.59 2.51 6.89
CA ALA A 29 0.15 1.49 5.93
C ALA A 29 -1.16 1.89 5.23
N TYR A 30 -2.06 2.59 5.93
CA TYR A 30 -3.32 3.09 5.36
C TYR A 30 -3.08 4.19 4.33
N VAL A 31 -2.23 5.17 4.64
CA VAL A 31 -1.87 6.27 3.73
C VAL A 31 -1.15 5.72 2.52
N MET A 32 -0.19 4.82 2.74
CA MET A 32 0.58 4.23 1.66
C MET A 32 -0.23 3.24 0.83
N LYS A 33 -1.35 2.69 1.32
CA LYS A 33 -2.08 1.59 0.67
C LYS A 33 -1.21 0.33 0.51
N CYS A 34 -0.57 -0.10 1.59
CA CYS A 34 0.17 -1.37 1.67
C CYS A 34 -0.26 -2.20 2.88
N SER A 35 0.25 -3.43 2.97
CA SER A 35 0.01 -4.28 4.14
C SER A 35 0.90 -3.86 5.32
N VAL A 36 0.34 -3.92 6.53
CA VAL A 36 1.07 -3.66 7.78
C VAL A 36 2.26 -4.61 7.93
N SER A 37 2.09 -5.88 7.55
CA SER A 37 3.16 -6.89 7.61
C SER A 37 4.35 -6.57 6.70
N TRP A 38 4.08 -6.09 5.47
CA TRP A 38 5.14 -5.65 4.57
C TRP A 38 5.90 -4.47 5.18
N LEU A 39 5.15 -3.46 5.65
CA LEU A 39 5.75 -2.26 6.22
C LEU A 39 6.58 -2.59 7.47
N TYR A 40 6.08 -3.45 8.35
CA TYR A 40 6.82 -3.89 9.53
C TYR A 40 8.13 -4.60 9.19
N ARG A 41 8.11 -5.51 8.21
CA ARG A 41 9.34 -6.19 7.74
C ARG A 41 10.31 -5.20 7.12
N PHE A 42 9.83 -4.32 6.25
CA PHE A 42 10.64 -3.28 5.63
C PHE A 42 11.31 -2.38 6.67
N LEU A 43 10.57 -1.90 7.68
CA LEU A 43 11.09 -1.05 8.74
C LEU A 43 11.98 -1.79 9.75
N ARG A 44 11.85 -3.12 9.86
CA ARG A 44 12.79 -3.95 10.64
C ARG A 44 14.17 -3.92 10.01
N ASP A 45 14.22 -4.02 8.68
CA ASP A 45 15.47 -4.06 7.92
C ASP A 45 16.02 -2.65 7.68
N ASN A 46 15.15 -1.62 7.68
CA ASN A 46 15.50 -0.22 7.49
C ASN A 46 15.23 0.61 8.75
N ALA A 47 16.01 0.36 9.80
CA ALA A 47 15.79 0.99 11.11
C ALA A 47 15.90 2.53 11.10
N HIS A 48 16.60 3.11 10.13
CA HIS A 48 16.75 4.57 9.93
C HIS A 48 15.48 5.24 9.37
N LEU A 49 14.53 4.45 8.84
CA LEU A 49 13.25 4.94 8.30
C LEU A 49 12.11 4.85 9.33
N ARG A 50 12.44 4.73 10.61
CA ARG A 50 11.46 4.71 11.70
C ARG A 50 11.94 5.44 12.94
N GLY A 51 11.01 6.12 13.59
CA GLY A 51 11.10 6.50 14.98
C GLY A 51 10.54 5.43 15.93
N ARG A 52 10.80 5.62 17.22
CA ARG A 52 10.07 4.93 18.29
C ARG A 52 9.69 5.94 19.37
N ASN A 53 8.47 5.82 19.89
CA ASN A 53 8.04 6.59 21.06
C ASN A 53 8.64 5.98 22.36
N GLY A 54 9.94 6.19 22.56
CA GLY A 54 10.73 5.64 23.67
C GLY A 54 11.34 4.26 23.39
N THR A 55 12.12 3.73 24.34
CA THR A 55 12.94 2.51 24.17
C THR A 55 12.15 1.26 23.78
N ARG A 56 10.93 1.12 24.33
CA ARG A 56 9.97 0.04 24.00
C ARG A 56 8.71 0.57 23.29
N GLY A 57 8.83 1.75 22.68
CA GLY A 57 7.73 2.47 22.06
C GLY A 57 7.14 1.81 20.83
N ARG A 58 5.94 2.26 20.46
CA ARG A 58 5.35 1.99 19.15
C ARG A 58 6.25 2.59 18.06
N ILE A 59 6.29 1.91 16.91
CA ILE A 59 6.98 2.42 15.73
C ILE A 59 6.16 3.58 15.15
N THR A 60 6.83 4.70 14.95
CA THR A 60 6.30 5.91 14.35
C THR A 60 7.11 6.27 13.10
N THR A 61 6.47 6.94 12.14
CA THR A 61 7.15 7.50 10.97
C THR A 61 6.81 8.96 10.81
N ASP A 62 7.81 9.77 10.47
CA ASP A 62 7.64 11.19 10.11
C ASP A 62 7.39 11.36 8.59
N ARG A 63 7.20 12.61 8.14
CA ARG A 63 6.89 12.90 6.74
C ARG A 63 8.02 12.52 5.78
N GLU A 64 9.27 12.74 6.16
CA GLU A 64 10.44 12.44 5.32
C GLU A 64 10.62 10.93 5.18
N GLN A 65 10.51 10.20 6.28
CA GLN A 65 10.52 8.74 6.33
C GLN A 65 9.40 8.17 5.45
N ARG A 66 8.16 8.67 5.55
CA ARG A 66 7.06 8.24 4.66
C ARG A 66 7.38 8.45 3.19
N THR A 67 8.02 9.56 2.84
CA THR A 67 8.45 9.86 1.47
C THR A 67 9.52 8.86 1.00
N ALA A 68 10.49 8.54 1.85
CA ALA A 68 11.52 7.54 1.56
C ALA A 68 10.94 6.13 1.40
N ILE A 69 10.02 5.73 2.28
CA ILE A 69 9.32 4.43 2.18
C ILE A 69 8.51 4.36 0.87
N HIS A 70 7.87 5.46 0.46
CA HIS A 70 7.14 5.52 -0.81
C HIS A 70 8.07 5.34 -2.01
N LYS A 71 9.21 6.01 -2.02
CA LYS A 71 10.24 5.87 -3.06
C LYS A 71 10.77 4.44 -3.13
N ALA A 72 11.15 3.86 -1.99
CA ALA A 72 11.68 2.48 -1.92
C ALA A 72 10.66 1.46 -2.41
N ARG A 73 9.38 1.62 -2.04
CA ARG A 73 8.30 0.76 -2.54
C ARG A 73 8.11 0.91 -4.05
N SER A 74 8.09 2.14 -4.56
CA SER A 74 7.89 2.41 -5.98
C SER A 74 9.08 1.89 -6.81
N ALA A 75 10.30 1.97 -6.29
CA ALA A 75 11.48 1.42 -6.95
C ALA A 75 11.41 -0.11 -7.13
N GLY A 76 10.73 -0.83 -6.22
CA GLY A 76 10.50 -2.27 -6.31
C GLY A 76 9.20 -2.69 -7.02
N ASP A 77 8.34 -1.74 -7.41
CA ASP A 77 7.06 -2.05 -8.07
C ASP A 77 7.24 -2.08 -9.60
N PRO A 78 7.03 -3.23 -10.28
CA PRO A 78 7.04 -3.27 -11.74
C PRO A 78 5.95 -2.41 -12.39
N ARG A 79 5.04 -1.82 -11.60
CA ARG A 79 4.03 -0.83 -12.03
C ARG A 79 4.48 0.62 -11.90
N ALA A 80 5.59 0.93 -11.24
CA ALA A 80 6.06 2.32 -11.10
C ALA A 80 6.48 2.96 -12.45
N GLY A 81 6.73 2.15 -13.48
CA GLY A 81 6.90 2.60 -14.87
C GLY A 81 5.62 2.61 -15.71
N ARG A 82 4.47 2.20 -15.17
CA ARG A 82 3.19 2.19 -15.92
C ARG A 82 2.40 3.46 -15.60
N SER A 83 2.77 4.54 -16.28
CA SER A 83 1.92 5.74 -16.42
C SER A 83 0.69 5.52 -17.31
N LEU A 84 0.58 4.35 -17.96
CA LEU A 84 -0.49 4.08 -18.91
C LEU A 84 -1.75 3.61 -18.18
N PRO A 85 -2.87 4.35 -18.29
CA PRO A 85 -4.15 3.90 -17.76
C PRO A 85 -4.46 2.53 -18.38
N ARG A 86 -4.90 1.60 -17.53
CA ARG A 86 -5.33 0.27 -17.97
C ARG A 86 -6.44 0.46 -19.00
N GLN A 87 -6.09 0.34 -20.28
CA GLN A 87 -7.03 0.45 -21.38
C GLN A 87 -8.12 -0.59 -21.12
N ARG A 88 -9.29 -0.13 -20.68
CA ARG A 88 -10.48 -0.98 -20.58
C ARG A 88 -10.66 -1.56 -21.97
N ARG A 89 -10.44 -2.87 -22.11
CA ARG A 89 -10.88 -3.59 -23.31
C ARG A 89 -12.38 -3.41 -23.35
N ARG A 90 -12.85 -2.44 -24.16
CA ARG A 90 -14.22 -2.42 -24.65
C ARG A 90 -14.36 -3.75 -25.38
N THR A 91 -15.13 -4.67 -24.82
CA THR A 91 -15.64 -5.81 -25.56
C THR A 91 -16.37 -5.24 -26.77
N SER A 92 -15.78 -5.41 -27.95
CA SER A 92 -16.42 -5.09 -29.22
C SER A 92 -17.75 -5.85 -29.26
N PRO A 93 -18.91 -5.19 -29.48
CA PRO A 93 -20.11 -5.94 -29.77
C PRO A 93 -19.86 -6.71 -31.07
N ARG A 94 -19.84 -8.06 -31.00
CA ARG A 94 -19.87 -8.90 -32.20
C ARG A 94 -21.11 -8.48 -32.98
N SER A 95 -20.87 -8.06 -34.22
CA SER A 95 -21.85 -7.87 -35.27
C SER A 95 -22.81 -9.07 -35.31
N ALA A 96 -24.07 -8.85 -34.92
CA ALA A 96 -25.16 -9.76 -35.24
C ALA A 96 -25.60 -9.45 -36.68
N ALA A 97 -24.86 -10.00 -37.64
CA ALA A 97 -25.28 -10.05 -39.03
C ALA A 97 -24.99 -11.46 -39.56
N ALA A 98 -25.99 -12.34 -39.47
CA ALA A 98 -26.30 -13.43 -40.41
C ALA A 98 -27.19 -14.51 -39.76
N LEU A 99 -28.52 -14.34 -39.86
CA LEU A 99 -29.59 -15.35 -40.00
C LEU A 99 -30.91 -14.62 -39.66
N ALA A 100 -31.95 -14.54 -40.48
CA ALA A 100 -32.42 -15.48 -41.47
C ALA A 100 -33.09 -14.75 -42.66
N LYS A 101 -32.84 -15.30 -43.85
CA LYS A 101 -33.74 -15.23 -45.00
C LYS A 101 -34.91 -16.19 -44.75
N SER A 102 -36.13 -15.77 -45.06
CA SER A 102 -37.21 -16.50 -45.77
C SER A 102 -38.52 -15.76 -45.58
#